data_AF-A0A2W5IAM4-F1
#
_entry.id   AF-A0A2W5IAM4-F1
#
_cell.length_a   1.000
_cell.length_b   1.000
_cell.length_c   1.000
_cell.angle_alpha   90.00
_cell.angle_beta   90.00
_cell.angle_gamma   90.00
#
_symmetry.space_group_name_H-M   'P 1'
#
loop_
_entity.id
_entity.type
_entity.pdbx_description
1 polymer ?
#
loop_
_entity_poly.entity_id
_entity_poly.type
_entity_poly.pdbx_seq_one_letter_code
_entity_poly.pdbx_strand_id
1 'polypeptide(L)'
;MKSSASVPKNIIVMIGDGMGYNTLDLANLYHRNTTGYQVGQHGEKPQNTPQPGFQSWQRVSMSTYPAFGTYNTFVNWSSTEGATGKPTDSAAAGTAMATGHKTLRGVIGMDIFNRL
;
A
#
# COMPACT_ATOMS: atom_id res chain seq x y z
N MET A 1 5.74 26.87 -13.22
CA MET A 1 4.52 26.64 -14.02
C MET A 1 4.17 25.17 -13.91
N LYS A 2 2.97 24.81 -13.43
CA LYS A 2 2.52 23.41 -13.33
C LYS A 2 2.19 22.94 -14.75
N SER A 3 2.91 21.94 -15.25
CA SER A 3 2.64 21.30 -16.55
C SER A 3 1.19 20.78 -16.54
N SER A 4 0.42 21.16 -17.57
CA SER A 4 -0.86 20.53 -17.88
C SER A 4 -0.66 19.02 -18.00
N ALA A 5 -1.40 18.23 -17.23
CA ALA A 5 -1.27 16.78 -17.26
C ALA A 5 -1.71 16.28 -18.63
N SER A 6 -0.75 15.87 -19.47
CA SER A 6 -1.04 15.21 -20.73
C SER A 6 -1.64 13.83 -20.47
N VAL A 7 -2.61 13.42 -21.30
CA VAL A 7 -3.21 12.09 -21.20
C VAL A 7 -2.12 11.04 -21.41
N PRO A 8 -1.91 10.11 -20.46
CA PRO A 8 -0.89 9.09 -20.60
C PRO A 8 -1.23 8.17 -21.78
N LYS A 9 -0.27 7.96 -22.69
CA LYS A 9 -0.42 7.03 -23.82
C LYS A 9 -0.42 5.56 -23.37
N ASN A 10 0.36 5.26 -22.34
CA ASN A 10 0.55 3.91 -21.80
C ASN A 10 0.55 3.99 -20.27
N ILE A 11 0.01 2.95 -19.62
CA ILE A 11 0.05 2.78 -18.18
C ILE A 11 0.66 1.40 -17.90
N ILE A 12 1.72 1.37 -17.08
CA ILE A 12 2.32 0.13 -16.58
C ILE A 12 2.08 0.09 -15.08
N VAL A 13 1.34 -0.92 -14.62
CA VAL A 13 1.06 -1.13 -13.20
C VAL A 13 1.87 -2.33 -12.72
N MET A 14 2.70 -2.13 -11.70
CA MET A 14 3.45 -3.19 -11.02
C MET A 14 2.89 -3.38 -9.63
N ILE A 15 2.50 -4.61 -9.28
CA ILE A 15 1.94 -4.95 -7.97
C ILE A 15 2.88 -5.93 -7.29
N GLY A 16 3.42 -5.53 -6.13
CA GLY A 16 4.04 -6.46 -5.18
C GLY A 16 3.00 -6.86 -4.14
N ASP A 17 2.44 -8.06 -4.25
CA ASP A 17 1.48 -8.56 -3.26
C ASP A 17 2.17 -8.72 -1.89
N GLY A 18 1.55 -8.20 -0.83
CA GLY A 18 2.15 -8.15 0.51
C GLY A 18 3.39 -7.24 0.64
N MET A 19 3.72 -6.41 -0.36
CA MET A 19 4.92 -5.58 -0.37
C MET A 19 4.71 -4.23 0.33
N GLY A 20 4.52 -4.29 1.65
CA GLY A 20 4.47 -3.10 2.52
C GLY A 20 5.86 -2.49 2.77
N TYR A 21 5.89 -1.34 3.45
CA TYR A 21 7.14 -0.64 3.79
C TYR A 21 8.13 -1.49 4.58
N ASN A 22 7.65 -2.29 5.54
CA ASN A 22 8.50 -3.18 6.31
C ASN A 22 9.10 -4.31 5.45
N THR A 23 8.37 -4.79 4.44
CA THR A 23 8.88 -5.77 3.47
C THR A 23 10.02 -5.17 2.64
N LEU A 24 9.86 -3.91 2.21
CA LEU A 24 10.91 -3.17 1.49
C LEU A 24 12.14 -2.94 2.36
N ASP A 25 11.96 -2.54 3.62
CA ASP A 25 13.07 -2.33 4.54
C ASP A 25 13.82 -3.62 4.86
N LEU A 26 13.13 -4.75 5.02
CA LEU A 26 13.78 -6.04 5.18
C LEU A 26 14.62 -6.40 3.95
N ALA A 27 14.10 -6.18 2.74
CA ALA A 27 14.85 -6.41 1.51
C ALA A 27 16.06 -5.48 1.39
N ASN A 28 15.90 -4.19 1.75
CA ASN A 28 16.99 -3.22 1.76
C ASN A 28 18.07 -3.58 2.78
N LEU A 29 17.70 -4.02 3.98
CA LEU A 29 18.65 -4.50 4.99
C LEU A 29 19.43 -5.71 4.49
N TYR A 30 18.72 -6.70 3.92
CA TYR A 30 19.35 -7.93 3.42
C TYR A 30 20.34 -7.66 2.28
N HIS A 31 19.99 -6.79 1.32
CA HIS A 31 20.80 -6.57 0.12
C HIS A 31 21.81 -5.42 0.23
N ARG A 32 21.56 -4.45 1.13
CA ARG A 32 22.27 -3.15 1.12
C ARG A 32 22.61 -2.64 2.52
N ASN A 33 22.24 -3.36 3.58
CA ASN A 33 22.46 -2.96 4.97
C ASN A 33 21.94 -1.53 5.28
N THR A 34 20.79 -1.15 4.69
CA THR A 34 20.16 0.16 4.87
C THR A 34 18.65 0.02 5.03
N THR A 35 17.99 1.00 5.66
CA THR A 35 16.53 1.13 5.77
C THR A 35 16.08 2.47 5.18
N GLY A 36 14.81 2.58 4.83
CA GLY A 36 14.22 3.82 4.30
C GLY A 36 12.87 4.19 4.91
N TYR A 37 12.18 3.26 5.58
CA TYR A 37 10.81 3.47 6.05
C TYR A 37 10.58 3.13 7.53
N GLN A 38 11.61 2.67 8.25
CA GLN A 38 11.53 2.38 9.68
C GLN A 38 11.25 3.65 10.47
N VAL A 39 10.14 3.66 11.21
CA VAL A 39 9.83 4.69 12.20
C VAL A 39 10.53 4.37 13.51
N GLY A 40 11.05 5.40 14.20
CA GLY A 40 11.60 5.23 15.54
C GLY A 40 10.52 4.88 16.55
N GLN A 41 10.93 4.43 17.75
CA GLN A 41 9.98 4.28 18.86
C GLN A 41 9.28 5.63 19.08
N HIS A 42 7.95 5.62 19.25
CA HIS A 42 7.08 6.82 19.30
C HIS A 42 6.73 7.50 17.97
N GLY A 43 6.95 6.85 16.82
CA GLY A 43 6.49 7.36 15.53
C GLY A 43 7.37 8.49 14.99
N GLU A 44 8.62 8.55 15.42
CA GLU A 44 9.62 9.45 14.84
C GLU A 44 9.72 9.22 13.33
N LYS A 45 9.86 10.33 12.58
CA LYS A 45 9.87 10.29 11.13
C LYS A 45 11.02 9.40 10.66
N PRO A 46 10.78 8.50 9.69
CA PRO A 46 11.83 7.63 9.19
C PRO A 46 13.00 8.44 8.64
N GLN A 47 14.23 7.95 8.84
CA GLN A 47 15.39 8.37 8.06
C GLN A 47 15.18 7.89 6.62
N ASN A 48 14.51 8.72 5.85
CA ASN A 48 14.08 8.45 4.48
C ASN A 48 15.24 8.64 3.50
N THR A 49 16.26 7.78 3.53
CA THR A 49 17.23 7.74 2.44
C THR A 49 16.63 6.95 1.28
N PRO A 50 16.22 7.59 0.17
CA PRO A 50 15.55 6.89 -0.92
C PRO A 50 16.50 5.87 -1.53
N GLN A 51 16.06 4.63 -1.64
CA GLN A 51 16.83 3.59 -2.29
C GLN A 51 16.70 3.68 -3.81
N PRO A 52 17.71 3.24 -4.59
CA PRO A 52 17.64 3.17 -6.05
C PRO A 52 16.40 2.45 -6.60
N GLY A 53 16.01 2.76 -7.82
CA GLY A 53 14.89 2.12 -8.53
C GLY A 53 13.54 2.77 -8.22
N PHE A 54 12.47 1.97 -8.15
CA PHE A 54 11.12 2.51 -7.91
C PHE A 54 10.98 3.23 -6.56
N GLN A 55 11.86 2.95 -5.59
CA GLN A 55 11.88 3.61 -4.28
C GLN A 55 12.34 5.08 -4.34
N SER A 56 12.91 5.54 -5.45
CA SER A 56 13.30 6.94 -5.68
C SER A 56 12.24 7.78 -6.41
N TRP A 57 11.13 7.19 -6.85
CA TRP A 57 10.06 7.90 -7.55
C TRP A 57 9.23 8.78 -6.60
N GLN A 58 8.34 9.63 -7.16
CA GLN A 58 7.35 10.35 -6.35
C GLN A 58 6.50 9.34 -5.57
N ARG A 59 6.53 9.44 -4.25
CA ARG A 59 5.86 8.49 -3.36
C ARG A 59 4.46 8.96 -3.04
N VAL A 60 3.51 8.04 -3.24
CA VAL A 60 2.16 8.10 -2.70
C VAL A 60 1.91 6.83 -1.90
N SER A 61 1.02 6.90 -0.92
CA SER A 61 0.63 5.75 -0.09
C SER A 61 -0.87 5.50 -0.27
N MET A 62 -1.27 4.23 -0.25
CA MET A 62 -2.67 3.81 -0.30
C MET A 62 -2.97 2.95 0.92
N SER A 63 -4.15 3.14 1.51
CA SER A 63 -4.68 2.23 2.53
C SER A 63 -5.54 1.15 1.86
N THR A 64 -5.35 -0.10 2.26
CA THR A 64 -6.09 -1.24 1.73
C THR A 64 -6.87 -1.93 2.86
N TYR A 65 -8.18 -2.04 2.65
CA TYR A 65 -9.11 -2.67 3.58
C TYR A 65 -10.36 -3.11 2.79
N PRO A 66 -10.99 -4.23 3.17
CA PRO A 66 -12.17 -4.72 2.46
C PRO A 66 -13.36 -3.79 2.71
N ALA A 67 -14.49 -4.07 2.08
CA ALA A 67 -15.74 -3.36 2.37
C ALA A 67 -16.05 -3.37 3.87
N PHE A 68 -16.54 -2.23 4.36
CA PHE A 68 -16.82 -1.96 5.78
C PHE A 68 -15.60 -2.01 6.73
N GLY A 69 -14.37 -2.09 6.18
CA GLY A 69 -13.14 -1.90 6.94
C GLY A 69 -12.78 -0.43 7.15
N THR A 70 -11.81 -0.17 8.02
CA THR A 70 -11.22 1.15 8.24
C THR A 70 -9.70 1.04 8.33
N TYR A 71 -8.99 2.16 8.14
CA TYR A 71 -7.55 2.24 8.34
C TYR A 71 -7.22 3.47 9.19
N ASN A 72 -6.72 3.24 10.39
CA ASN A 72 -6.25 4.27 11.31
C ASN A 72 -4.73 4.14 11.44
N THR A 73 -3.99 5.07 10.84
CA THR A 73 -2.52 5.04 10.81
C THR A 73 -1.90 4.91 12.20
N PHE A 74 -2.43 5.60 13.20
CA PHE A 74 -1.92 5.51 14.57
C PHE A 74 -2.09 4.11 15.14
N VAL A 75 -3.30 3.53 15.07
CA VAL A 75 -3.59 2.21 15.64
C VAL A 75 -2.91 1.08 14.86
N ASN A 76 -2.97 1.14 13.53
CA ASN A 76 -2.44 0.10 12.64
C ASN A 76 -0.91 0.02 12.65
N TRP A 77 -0.20 1.12 13.00
CA TRP A 77 1.27 1.14 13.09
C TRP A 77 1.81 1.02 14.51
N SER A 78 0.98 1.21 15.55
CA SER A 78 1.42 1.13 16.95
C SER A 78 1.16 -0.21 17.62
N SER A 79 0.34 -1.09 17.02
CA SER A 79 -0.07 -2.36 17.64
C SER A 79 -0.22 -3.49 16.62
N THR A 80 0.04 -4.71 17.09
CA THR A 80 -0.20 -5.94 16.32
C THR A 80 -1.68 -6.14 16.05
N GLU A 81 -2.53 -5.87 17.04
CA GLU A 81 -3.98 -6.03 16.95
C GLU A 81 -4.57 -5.07 15.92
N GLY A 82 -4.07 -3.83 15.88
CA GLY A 82 -4.38 -2.87 14.83
C GLY A 82 -3.96 -3.38 13.45
N ALA A 83 -2.74 -3.88 13.32
CA ALA A 83 -2.24 -4.42 12.06
C ALA A 83 -3.03 -5.65 11.56
N THR A 84 -3.52 -6.51 12.46
CA THR A 84 -4.20 -7.77 12.11
C THR A 84 -5.72 -7.73 12.19
N GLY A 85 -6.32 -6.61 12.60
CA GLY A 85 -7.75 -6.55 12.96
C GLY A 85 -8.71 -6.94 11.84
N LYS A 86 -8.64 -6.26 10.68
CA LYS A 86 -9.48 -6.56 9.51
C LYS A 86 -8.73 -6.31 8.19
N PRO A 87 -7.60 -6.99 7.95
CA PRO A 87 -6.86 -6.81 6.71
C PRO A 87 -7.70 -7.24 5.50
N THR A 88 -7.48 -6.59 4.36
CA THR A 88 -7.99 -7.07 3.07
C THR A 88 -7.32 -8.39 2.69
N ASP A 89 -7.87 -9.10 1.73
CA ASP A 89 -7.16 -10.16 0.99
C ASP A 89 -6.86 -9.71 -0.45
N SER A 90 -6.12 -10.53 -1.21
CA SER A 90 -5.70 -10.20 -2.57
C SER A 90 -6.88 -10.09 -3.54
N ALA A 91 -7.96 -10.87 -3.34
CA ALA A 91 -9.17 -10.79 -4.18
C ALA A 91 -9.88 -9.44 -4.05
N ALA A 92 -10.16 -9.00 -2.82
CA ALA A 92 -10.82 -7.73 -2.59
C ALA A 92 -9.93 -6.53 -2.97
N ALA A 93 -8.63 -6.62 -2.71
CA ALA A 93 -7.67 -5.57 -3.08
C ALA A 93 -7.54 -5.44 -4.60
N GLY A 94 -7.40 -6.56 -5.31
CA GLY A 94 -7.33 -6.60 -6.77
C GLY A 94 -8.59 -6.04 -7.41
N THR A 95 -9.77 -6.41 -6.90
CA THR A 95 -11.06 -5.86 -7.36
C THR A 95 -11.10 -4.35 -7.17
N ALA A 96 -10.76 -3.85 -5.99
CA ALA A 96 -10.78 -2.41 -5.73
C ALA A 96 -9.81 -1.63 -6.63
N MET A 97 -8.62 -2.17 -6.91
CA MET A 97 -7.65 -1.53 -7.82
C MET A 97 -8.09 -1.54 -9.27
N ALA A 98 -8.76 -2.61 -9.72
CA ALA A 98 -9.18 -2.77 -11.11
C ALA A 98 -10.48 -2.02 -11.43
N THR A 99 -11.42 -1.95 -10.48
CA THR A 99 -12.78 -1.45 -10.72
C THR A 99 -13.09 -0.13 -10.01
N GLY A 100 -12.28 0.27 -9.02
CA GLY A 100 -12.57 1.41 -8.16
C GLY A 100 -13.64 1.14 -7.09
N HIS A 101 -14.17 -0.09 -7.00
CA HIS A 101 -15.20 -0.46 -6.03
C HIS A 101 -14.64 -1.40 -4.95
N LYS A 102 -14.85 -1.04 -3.68
CA LYS A 102 -14.55 -1.94 -2.56
C LYS A 102 -15.51 -3.14 -2.56
N THR A 103 -15.00 -4.28 -2.10
CA THR A 103 -15.77 -5.52 -1.99
C THR A 103 -15.38 -6.33 -0.75
N LEU A 104 -16.10 -7.42 -0.49
CA LEU A 104 -15.86 -8.33 0.62
C LEU A 104 -14.62 -9.21 0.36
N ARG A 105 -14.04 -9.78 1.42
CA ARG A 105 -12.89 -10.70 1.28
C ARG A 105 -13.28 -11.93 0.46
N GLY A 106 -12.38 -12.40 -0.40
CA GLY A 106 -12.59 -13.54 -1.29
C GLY A 106 -13.40 -13.20 -2.55
N VAL A 107 -13.93 -11.98 -2.70
CA VAL A 107 -14.73 -11.59 -3.86
C VAL A 107 -13.83 -11.00 -4.95
N ILE A 108 -14.02 -11.48 -6.18
CA ILE A 108 -13.32 -11.01 -7.38
C ILE A 108 -14.34 -10.40 -8.34
N GLY A 109 -14.09 -9.19 -8.82
CA GLY A 109 -14.82 -8.58 -9.94
C GLY A 109 -16.28 -8.22 -9.64
N MET A 110 -16.66 -8.12 -8.37
CA MET A 110 -18.01 -7.73 -7.95
C MET A 110 -17.95 -6.75 -6.78
N ASP A 111 -18.88 -5.79 -6.75
CA ASP A 111 -19.12 -4.90 -5.63
C ASP A 111 -19.84 -5.63 -4.47
N ILE A 112 -20.12 -4.91 -3.38
CA ILE A 112 -20.80 -5.46 -2.20
C ILE A 112 -22.26 -5.88 -2.44
N PHE A 113 -22.81 -5.58 -3.62
CA PHE A 113 -24.16 -5.92 -4.04
C PHE A 113 -24.16 -6.97 -5.17
N ASN A 114 -23.03 -7.62 -5.43
CA ASN A 114 -22.82 -8.58 -6.51
C ASN A 114 -23.05 -8.01 -7.91
N ARG A 115 -22.65 -6.76 -8.14
CA ARG A 115 -22.69 -6.10 -9.45
C ARG A 115 -21.28 -5.80 -9.92
N LEU A 116 -21.06 -5.85 -11.22
CA LEU A 116 -20.02 -5.20 -12.06
C LEU A 116 -19.93 -5.94 -13.39
#